data_AF-A0A7S0N5H7-F1
#
_entry.id   AF-A0A7S0N5H7-F1
#
_cell.length_a   1.000
_cell.length_b   1.000
_cell.length_c   1.000
_cell.angle_alpha   90.00
_cell.angle_beta   90.00
_cell.angle_gamma   90.00
#
_symmetry.space_group_name_H-M   'P 1'
#
loop_
_entity.id
_entity.type
_entity.pdbx_description
1 polymer ?
#
loop_
_entity_poly.entity_id
_entity_poly.type
_entity_poly.pdbx_seq_one_letter_code
_entity_poly.pdbx_strand_id
1 'polypeptide(L)'
;MSATGGSALKRLERLNQAPQYEPPAQLKTPKPQPGKSRSRFKAAYALLIVAAVTMMSVHWRAPDLHANGRKTVTVTVTDRNSTAKCSGQHCNLRGNSRVARDSATKAVETKEEIEEREREERERAREQREKRRREKESQYEDAAAMKARLIREIEEAQALGPNTSEEQRARLAQEIEHLKMEMERRRRKKQQEEEEKLQEEMEDVAYMPEDQAEGDDDEEEQLEGEAVKVTPPPAAPKGGNPARRKHLEKLRERVRMCGKRAGAASSTLDHFPMGFPDDLNAEDIFVHQALVESAPKNSTTATYALNLLPETGAEMMAKHQWASCAVVGNSGAVLGGGHGAQIDSADIVVRVNHGPTEHHEESVGRKTTFRILNRKWTQLYTSKDVAGQPVFKKQKLPLEGNATVVTTRATAEMFARLSGSLAAAHPDVKVLAQNSRTVTYASDVLGSYRECLRRATGQQFSGGAVPSVGFVIALSLMQVCQSLTVYGLGTPPVHNKFHYFKFAEDTVKPDAGNSLGAETHMLRALAH
;
A
#
# COMPACT_ATOMS: atom_id res chain seq x y z
N MET A 1 46.45 11.13 32.29
CA MET A 1 45.76 9.90 32.74
C MET A 1 44.47 10.30 33.44
N SER A 2 43.31 10.06 32.82
CA SER A 2 42.04 9.75 33.53
C SER A 2 40.91 9.40 32.54
N ALA A 3 40.35 8.19 32.73
CA ALA A 3 38.93 7.83 32.63
C ALA A 3 38.13 8.08 31.33
N THR A 4 38.11 7.11 30.40
CA THR A 4 36.96 6.87 29.49
C THR A 4 36.75 5.39 29.07
N GLY A 5 37.43 4.41 29.66
CA GLY A 5 37.35 2.99 29.22
C GLY A 5 36.14 2.17 29.72
N GLY A 6 35.39 2.64 30.73
CA GLY A 6 34.39 1.81 31.44
C GLY A 6 32.97 1.81 30.87
N SER A 7 32.64 2.68 29.90
CA SER A 7 31.27 2.85 29.39
C SER A 7 30.92 1.88 28.25
N ALA A 8 31.91 1.48 27.45
CA ALA A 8 31.71 0.61 26.29
C ALA A 8 31.45 -0.86 26.67
N LEU A 9 32.14 -1.38 27.71
CA LEU A 9 31.95 -2.77 28.16
C LEU A 9 30.56 -3.02 28.77
N LYS A 10 30.02 -2.08 29.56
CA LYS A 10 28.66 -2.17 30.14
C LYS A 10 27.53 -2.05 29.11
N ARG A 11 27.84 -1.66 27.86
CA ARG A 11 26.90 -1.60 26.74
C ARG A 11 26.87 -2.90 25.92
N LEU A 12 27.97 -3.65 25.92
CA LEU A 12 28.09 -4.96 25.24
C LEU A 12 27.47 -6.11 26.04
N GLU A 13 27.55 -6.10 27.37
CA GLU A 13 26.90 -7.14 28.21
C GLU A 13 25.36 -7.15 28.10
N ARG A 14 24.73 -6.03 27.72
CA ARG A 14 23.28 -5.94 27.50
C ARG A 14 22.81 -6.48 26.15
N LEU A 15 23.70 -6.67 25.18
CA LEU A 15 23.38 -7.31 23.90
C LEU A 15 23.40 -8.85 23.98
N ASN A 16 23.95 -9.41 25.06
CA ASN A 16 24.13 -10.85 25.23
C ASN A 16 22.96 -11.55 25.95
N GLN A 17 21.84 -10.84 26.17
CA GLN A 17 20.62 -11.39 26.75
C GLN A 17 19.44 -11.26 25.77
N ALA A 18 19.55 -11.93 24.62
CA ALA A 18 18.39 -12.24 23.80
C ALA A 18 17.75 -13.55 24.34
N PRO A 19 16.41 -13.62 24.48
CA PRO A 19 15.76 -14.83 24.97
C PRO A 19 16.00 -15.99 24.01
N GLN A 20 16.40 -17.14 24.55
CA GLN A 20 16.50 -18.38 23.79
C GLN A 20 15.15 -18.66 23.13
N TYR A 21 15.17 -18.89 21.82
CA TYR A 21 13.99 -19.28 21.05
C TYR A 21 13.61 -20.72 21.44
N GLU A 22 12.56 -20.86 22.25
CA GLU A 22 11.83 -22.12 22.34
C GLU A 22 10.89 -22.22 21.13
N PRO A 23 10.92 -23.33 20.35
CA PRO A 23 9.97 -23.53 19.28
C PRO A 23 8.55 -23.60 19.88
N PRO A 24 7.55 -22.93 19.28
CA PRO A 24 6.21 -22.93 19.83
C PRO A 24 5.66 -24.36 19.88
N ALA A 25 5.21 -24.77 21.07
CA ALA A 25 4.47 -26.01 21.28
C ALA A 25 3.36 -26.13 20.24
N GLN A 26 3.20 -27.33 19.67
CA GLN A 26 2.20 -27.65 18.65
C GLN A 26 0.80 -27.24 19.11
N LEU A 27 0.39 -26.02 18.74
CA LEU A 27 -0.99 -25.57 18.86
C LEU A 27 -1.81 -26.41 17.89
N LYS A 28 -2.57 -27.36 18.46
CA LYS A 28 -3.65 -28.07 17.77
C LYS A 28 -4.57 -27.02 17.17
N THR A 29 -4.49 -26.84 15.86
CA THR A 29 -5.37 -25.93 15.12
C THR A 29 -6.81 -26.43 15.29
N PRO A 30 -7.76 -25.57 15.68
CA PRO A 30 -9.17 -25.95 15.64
C PRO A 30 -9.57 -26.19 14.18
N LYS A 31 -10.22 -27.33 13.91
CA LYS A 31 -10.77 -27.66 12.60
C LYS A 31 -11.63 -26.48 12.12
N PRO A 32 -11.39 -25.93 10.91
CA PRO A 32 -12.17 -24.81 10.41
C PRO A 32 -13.63 -25.25 10.25
N GLN A 33 -14.54 -24.53 10.91
CA GLN A 33 -15.97 -24.66 10.60
C GLN A 33 -16.24 -24.10 9.19
N PRO A 34 -17.13 -24.74 8.41
CA PRO A 34 -17.31 -24.40 7.00
C PRO A 34 -18.03 -23.07 6.83
N GLY A 35 -17.27 -21.99 6.64
CA GLY A 35 -17.77 -20.71 6.14
C GLY A 35 -18.26 -20.85 4.69
N LYS A 36 -19.41 -20.24 4.39
CA LYS A 36 -20.09 -20.27 3.09
C LYS A 36 -19.16 -19.68 1.99
N SER A 37 -18.53 -20.57 1.22
CA SER A 37 -17.56 -20.27 0.17
C SER A 37 -18.21 -19.84 -1.15
N ARG A 38 -17.47 -19.07 -1.98
CA ARG A 38 -17.67 -18.86 -3.44
C ARG A 38 -18.05 -20.14 -4.21
N SER A 39 -17.80 -21.33 -3.64
CA SER A 39 -18.21 -22.65 -4.17
C SER A 39 -19.72 -22.85 -4.34
N ARG A 40 -20.56 -22.14 -3.57
CA ARG A 40 -22.02 -22.20 -3.79
C ARG A 40 -22.44 -21.48 -5.08
N PHE A 41 -21.68 -20.47 -5.53
CA PHE A 41 -22.04 -19.64 -6.68
C PHE A 41 -21.79 -20.32 -8.03
N LYS A 42 -20.64 -20.99 -8.23
CA LYS A 42 -20.34 -21.66 -9.52
C LYS A 42 -21.27 -22.86 -9.79
N ALA A 43 -21.54 -23.67 -8.77
CA ALA A 43 -22.51 -24.76 -8.86
C ALA A 43 -23.96 -24.27 -9.04
N ALA A 44 -24.33 -23.17 -8.37
CA ALA A 44 -25.63 -22.53 -8.59
C ALA A 44 -25.79 -22.03 -10.04
N TYR A 45 -24.73 -21.46 -10.61
CA TYR A 45 -24.74 -20.90 -11.97
C TYR A 45 -24.91 -21.98 -13.05
N ALA A 46 -24.18 -23.10 -12.97
CA ALA A 46 -24.33 -24.21 -13.91
C ALA A 46 -25.73 -24.86 -13.84
N LEU A 47 -26.32 -24.96 -12.63
CA LEU A 47 -27.66 -25.49 -12.43
C LEU A 47 -28.76 -24.50 -12.86
N LEU A 48 -28.51 -23.19 -12.76
CA LEU A 48 -29.38 -22.15 -13.31
C LEU A 48 -29.44 -22.20 -14.83
N ILE A 49 -28.33 -22.53 -15.51
CA ILE A 49 -28.32 -22.75 -16.97
C ILE A 49 -29.19 -23.96 -17.33
N VAL A 50 -29.09 -25.07 -16.60
CA VAL A 50 -29.95 -26.25 -16.81
C VAL A 50 -31.43 -25.93 -16.56
N ALA A 51 -31.73 -25.18 -15.50
CA ALA A 51 -33.09 -24.70 -15.19
C ALA A 51 -33.65 -23.78 -16.28
N ALA A 52 -32.83 -22.85 -16.80
CA ALA A 52 -33.20 -21.89 -17.84
C ALA A 52 -33.49 -22.57 -19.18
N VAL A 53 -32.71 -23.59 -19.54
CA VAL A 53 -32.88 -24.35 -20.80
C VAL A 53 -34.09 -25.29 -20.76
N THR A 54 -34.51 -25.75 -19.58
CA THR A 54 -35.59 -26.75 -19.42
C THR A 54 -36.91 -26.19 -18.90
N MET A 55 -36.98 -24.89 -18.53
CA MET A 55 -38.11 -24.28 -17.81
C MET A 55 -38.52 -25.04 -16.53
N MET A 56 -37.53 -25.63 -15.84
CA MET A 56 -37.73 -26.42 -14.62
C MET A 56 -37.10 -25.74 -13.40
N SER A 57 -37.68 -25.98 -12.22
CA SER A 57 -37.10 -25.53 -10.95
C SER A 57 -36.14 -26.58 -10.39
N VAL A 58 -34.88 -26.19 -10.19
CA VAL A 58 -33.82 -27.08 -9.66
C VAL A 58 -33.41 -26.64 -8.26
N HIS A 59 -33.50 -27.55 -7.29
CA HIS A 59 -33.11 -27.35 -5.90
C HIS A 59 -32.13 -28.44 -5.48
N TRP A 60 -31.05 -28.09 -4.78
CA TRP A 60 -30.15 -29.09 -4.19
C TRP A 60 -30.04 -28.89 -2.69
N ARG A 61 -29.76 -29.99 -1.98
CA ARG A 61 -29.39 -29.95 -0.56
C ARG A 61 -27.88 -30.09 -0.39
N ALA A 62 -27.37 -29.54 0.71
CA ALA A 62 -26.00 -29.78 1.11
C ALA A 62 -25.79 -31.29 1.31
N PRO A 63 -24.63 -31.83 0.94
CA PRO A 63 -24.39 -33.26 1.02
C PRO A 63 -24.49 -33.76 2.46
N ASP A 64 -25.28 -34.82 2.66
CA ASP A 64 -25.38 -35.51 3.95
C ASP A 64 -24.15 -36.41 4.12
N LEU A 65 -23.55 -36.38 5.32
CA LEU A 65 -22.44 -37.26 5.66
C LEU A 65 -23.00 -38.63 6.05
N HIS A 66 -22.85 -39.63 5.18
CA HIS A 66 -23.21 -40.99 5.55
C HIS A 66 -22.19 -41.57 6.54
N ALA A 67 -22.61 -42.57 7.33
CA ALA A 67 -21.79 -43.21 8.36
C ALA A 67 -20.49 -43.85 7.82
N ASN A 68 -20.39 -44.06 6.51
CA ASN A 68 -19.21 -44.56 5.80
C ASN A 68 -18.27 -43.43 5.29
N GLY A 69 -18.53 -42.16 5.63
CA GLY A 69 -17.73 -41.02 5.23
C GLY A 69 -17.97 -40.52 3.79
N ARG A 70 -18.86 -41.16 3.01
CA ARG A 70 -19.25 -40.68 1.68
C ARG A 70 -20.25 -39.52 1.81
N LYS A 71 -19.99 -38.45 1.07
CA LYS A 71 -20.90 -37.33 0.86
C LYS A 71 -21.70 -37.60 -0.40
N THR A 72 -23.02 -37.58 -0.30
CA THR A 72 -23.92 -37.77 -1.45
C THR A 72 -24.67 -36.48 -1.71
N VAL A 73 -24.68 -36.05 -2.98
CA VAL A 73 -25.40 -34.86 -3.39
C VAL A 73 -26.81 -35.26 -3.78
N THR A 74 -27.80 -34.61 -3.17
CA THR A 74 -29.20 -34.79 -3.57
C THR A 74 -29.70 -33.58 -4.36
N VAL A 75 -30.16 -33.82 -5.58
CA VAL A 75 -30.79 -32.81 -6.44
C VAL A 75 -32.27 -33.14 -6.61
N THR A 76 -33.11 -32.11 -6.55
CA THR A 76 -34.54 -32.17 -6.79
C THR A 76 -34.89 -31.26 -7.95
N VAL A 77 -35.45 -31.81 -9.02
CA VAL A 77 -35.95 -31.10 -10.19
C VAL A 77 -37.46 -31.18 -10.22
N THR A 78 -38.12 -30.04 -10.42
CA THR A 78 -39.59 -29.96 -10.44
C THR A 78 -40.04 -29.24 -11.71
N ASP A 79 -40.98 -29.86 -12.42
CA ASP A 79 -41.78 -29.22 -13.49
C ASP A 79 -43.24 -29.06 -13.04
N ARG A 80 -44.12 -28.60 -13.95
CA ARG A 80 -45.53 -28.32 -13.64
C ARG A 80 -46.28 -29.53 -13.06
N ASN A 81 -45.95 -30.76 -13.44
CA ASN A 81 -46.72 -31.96 -13.11
C ASN A 81 -45.87 -33.11 -12.54
N SER A 82 -44.56 -32.94 -12.36
CA SER A 82 -43.65 -33.99 -11.92
C SER A 82 -42.50 -33.45 -11.07
N THR A 83 -42.02 -34.29 -10.15
CA THR A 83 -40.85 -34.02 -9.30
C THR A 83 -39.91 -35.21 -9.32
N ALA A 84 -38.67 -34.99 -9.71
CA ALA A 84 -37.59 -35.97 -9.67
C ALA A 84 -36.59 -35.61 -8.58
N LYS A 85 -36.31 -36.53 -7.66
CA LYS A 85 -35.30 -36.37 -6.63
C LYS A 85 -34.25 -37.46 -6.78
N CYS A 86 -33.03 -37.07 -7.12
CA CYS A 86 -31.92 -37.96 -7.39
C CYS A 86 -30.79 -37.78 -6.38
N SER A 87 -30.15 -38.88 -6.00
CA SER A 87 -28.94 -38.93 -5.17
C SER A 87 -28.04 -40.06 -5.69
N GLY A 88 -26.89 -39.70 -6.26
CA GLY A 88 -26.11 -40.61 -7.11
C GLY A 88 -26.97 -41.21 -8.24
N GLN A 89 -26.89 -42.53 -8.42
CA GLN A 89 -27.67 -43.28 -9.42
C GLN A 89 -29.14 -43.54 -9.00
N HIS A 90 -29.54 -43.18 -7.78
CA HIS A 90 -30.89 -43.45 -7.28
C HIS A 90 -31.80 -42.25 -7.45
N CYS A 91 -32.86 -42.40 -8.25
CA CYS A 91 -33.85 -41.36 -8.52
C CYS A 91 -35.25 -41.80 -8.12
N ASN A 92 -35.90 -41.00 -7.27
CA ASN A 92 -37.31 -41.14 -6.94
C ASN A 92 -38.13 -40.11 -7.73
N LEU A 93 -39.05 -40.59 -8.57
CA LEU A 93 -39.91 -39.74 -9.41
C LEU A 93 -41.35 -39.78 -8.91
N ARG A 94 -41.95 -38.62 -8.72
CA ARG A 94 -43.38 -38.44 -8.53
C ARG A 94 -43.95 -37.81 -9.81
N GLY A 95 -44.78 -38.56 -10.53
CA GLY A 95 -45.25 -38.21 -11.88
C GLY A 95 -44.57 -39.04 -12.98
N ASN A 96 -44.79 -38.69 -14.25
CA ASN A 96 -44.31 -39.45 -15.42
C ASN A 96 -43.33 -38.69 -16.34
N SER A 97 -42.85 -37.51 -15.93
CA SER A 97 -41.90 -36.72 -16.72
C SER A 97 -40.52 -37.40 -16.80
N ARG A 98 -40.22 -38.01 -17.95
CA ARG A 98 -38.90 -38.57 -18.26
C ARG A 98 -37.82 -37.49 -18.25
N VAL A 99 -38.17 -36.32 -18.79
CA VAL A 99 -37.31 -35.14 -18.85
C VAL A 99 -36.89 -34.68 -17.44
N ALA A 100 -37.80 -34.69 -16.47
CA ALA A 100 -37.48 -34.32 -15.09
C ALA A 100 -36.47 -35.29 -14.45
N ARG A 101 -36.65 -36.60 -14.68
CA ARG A 101 -35.75 -37.64 -14.17
C ARG A 101 -34.36 -37.50 -14.79
N ASP A 102 -34.26 -37.42 -16.11
CA ASP A 102 -32.97 -37.37 -16.80
C ASP A 102 -32.21 -36.07 -16.47
N SER A 103 -32.92 -34.95 -16.33
CA SER A 103 -32.36 -33.67 -15.89
C SER A 103 -31.85 -33.72 -14.46
N ALA A 104 -32.57 -34.40 -13.56
CA ALA A 104 -32.15 -34.57 -12.17
C ALA A 104 -30.90 -35.48 -12.05
N THR A 105 -30.83 -36.57 -12.80
CA THR A 105 -29.65 -37.45 -12.85
C THR A 105 -28.42 -36.69 -13.32
N LYS A 106 -28.53 -35.99 -14.46
CA LYS A 106 -27.42 -35.23 -15.04
C LYS A 106 -26.95 -34.09 -14.13
N ALA A 107 -27.86 -33.46 -13.40
CA ALA A 107 -27.54 -32.42 -12.44
C ALA A 107 -26.78 -32.95 -11.20
N VAL A 108 -27.07 -34.17 -10.75
CA VAL A 108 -26.29 -34.83 -9.68
C VAL A 108 -24.87 -35.15 -10.16
N GLU A 109 -24.72 -35.78 -11.33
CA GLU A 109 -23.42 -36.13 -11.90
C GLU A 109 -22.52 -34.90 -12.09
N THR A 110 -23.06 -33.84 -12.70
CA THR A 110 -22.34 -32.57 -12.90
C THR A 110 -21.88 -31.98 -11.57
N LYS A 111 -22.68 -32.10 -10.51
CA LYS A 111 -22.36 -31.53 -9.21
C LYS A 111 -21.28 -32.33 -8.48
N GLU A 112 -21.29 -33.66 -8.60
CA GLU A 112 -20.24 -34.53 -8.07
C GLU A 112 -18.89 -34.27 -8.78
N GLU A 113 -18.87 -34.13 -10.10
CA GLU A 113 -17.67 -33.79 -10.87
C GLU A 113 -17.07 -32.42 -10.51
N ILE A 114 -17.91 -31.42 -10.20
CA ILE A 114 -17.45 -30.10 -9.77
C ILE A 114 -16.82 -30.20 -8.37
N GLU A 115 -17.43 -30.96 -7.45
CA GLU A 115 -16.89 -31.13 -6.10
C GLU A 115 -15.59 -31.94 -6.08
N GLU A 116 -15.42 -32.88 -7.00
CA GLU A 116 -14.16 -33.61 -7.22
C GLU A 116 -13.05 -32.70 -7.74
N ARG A 117 -13.30 -31.92 -8.80
CA ARG A 117 -12.33 -30.95 -9.33
C ARG A 117 -11.89 -29.92 -8.26
N GLU A 118 -12.84 -29.43 -7.46
CA GLU A 118 -12.53 -28.49 -6.37
C GLU A 118 -11.70 -29.14 -5.24
N ARG A 119 -11.87 -30.44 -5.00
CA ARG A 119 -11.08 -31.18 -4.00
C ARG A 119 -9.64 -31.32 -4.46
N GLU A 120 -9.42 -31.69 -5.72
CA GLU A 120 -8.09 -31.77 -6.32
C GLU A 120 -7.38 -30.40 -6.32
N GLU A 121 -8.10 -29.32 -6.64
CA GLU A 121 -7.54 -27.96 -6.63
C GLU A 121 -7.10 -27.53 -5.22
N ARG A 122 -7.89 -27.87 -4.18
CA ARG A 122 -7.52 -27.60 -2.78
C ARG A 122 -6.30 -28.40 -2.33
N GLU A 123 -6.17 -29.64 -2.79
CA GLU A 123 -5.02 -30.49 -2.50
C GLU A 123 -3.76 -29.94 -3.15
N ARG A 124 -3.82 -29.58 -4.44
CA ARG A 124 -2.72 -28.89 -5.15
C ARG A 124 -2.32 -27.58 -4.46
N ALA A 125 -3.30 -26.76 -4.03
CA ALA A 125 -3.02 -25.52 -3.31
C ALA A 125 -2.35 -25.77 -1.94
N ARG A 126 -2.70 -26.86 -1.26
CA ARG A 126 -2.08 -27.27 0.00
C ARG A 126 -0.63 -27.71 -0.22
N GLU A 127 -0.38 -28.55 -1.20
CA GLU A 127 0.97 -29.02 -1.56
C GLU A 127 1.88 -27.85 -1.95
N GLN A 128 1.39 -26.91 -2.77
CA GLN A 128 2.15 -25.71 -3.12
C GLN A 128 2.46 -24.81 -1.90
N ARG A 129 1.55 -24.72 -0.93
CA ARG A 129 1.81 -23.98 0.32
C ARG A 129 2.89 -24.64 1.15
N GLU A 130 2.88 -25.97 1.24
CA GLU A 130 3.88 -26.73 1.98
C GLU A 130 5.25 -26.65 1.31
N LYS A 131 5.31 -26.75 -0.02
CA LYS A 131 6.53 -26.54 -0.81
C LYS A 131 7.12 -25.15 -0.56
N ARG A 132 6.31 -24.09 -0.67
CA ARG A 132 6.73 -22.70 -0.39
C ARG A 132 7.21 -22.50 1.05
N ARG A 133 6.64 -23.22 2.01
CA ARG A 133 7.09 -23.17 3.40
C ARG A 133 8.49 -23.77 3.55
N ARG A 134 8.72 -24.96 2.97
CA ARG A 134 10.04 -25.62 3.01
C ARG A 134 11.12 -24.80 2.32
N GLU A 135 10.80 -24.19 1.17
CA GLU A 135 11.69 -23.28 0.47
C GLU A 135 12.05 -22.05 1.32
N LYS A 136 11.07 -21.45 2.01
CA LYS A 136 11.32 -20.33 2.93
C LYS A 136 12.21 -20.75 4.10
N GLU A 137 11.93 -21.90 4.72
CA GLU A 137 12.73 -22.42 5.85
C GLU A 137 14.20 -22.63 5.44
N SER A 138 14.45 -23.30 4.30
CA SER A 138 15.80 -23.49 3.75
C SER A 138 16.50 -22.15 3.44
N GLN A 139 15.80 -21.17 2.87
CA GLN A 139 16.37 -19.84 2.61
C GLN A 139 16.76 -19.09 3.90
N TYR A 140 16.00 -19.25 4.98
CA TYR A 140 16.32 -18.64 6.26
C TYR A 140 17.54 -19.28 6.92
N GLU A 141 17.68 -20.61 6.81
CA GLU A 141 18.84 -21.34 7.31
C GLU A 141 20.12 -20.92 6.58
N ASP A 142 20.08 -20.81 5.25
CA ASP A 142 21.21 -20.35 4.43
C ASP A 142 21.64 -18.90 4.78
N ALA A 143 20.66 -18.01 4.95
CA ALA A 143 20.92 -16.61 5.31
C ALA A 143 21.49 -16.48 6.73
N ALA A 144 21.02 -17.30 7.67
CA ALA A 144 21.53 -17.33 9.04
C ALA A 144 22.98 -17.85 9.07
N ALA A 145 23.30 -18.90 8.30
CA ALA A 145 24.65 -19.45 8.19
C ALA A 145 25.64 -18.43 7.61
N MET A 146 25.25 -17.70 6.55
CA MET A 146 26.10 -16.67 5.94
C MET A 146 26.34 -15.49 6.88
N LYS A 147 25.32 -15.07 7.62
CA LYS A 147 25.44 -14.01 8.64
C LYS A 147 26.36 -14.45 9.80
N ALA A 148 26.23 -15.69 10.27
CA ALA A 148 27.09 -16.24 11.32
C ALA A 148 28.56 -16.29 10.87
N ARG A 149 28.82 -16.68 9.62
CA ARG A 149 30.17 -16.65 9.04
C ARG A 149 30.73 -15.23 9.02
N LEU A 150 29.99 -14.24 8.54
CA LEU A 150 30.43 -12.85 8.51
C LEU A 150 30.78 -12.31 9.91
N ILE A 151 29.97 -12.63 10.92
CA ILE A 151 30.22 -12.22 12.31
C ILE A 151 31.55 -12.80 12.80
N ARG A 152 31.79 -14.09 12.56
CA ARG A 152 33.04 -14.77 12.93
C ARG A 152 34.26 -14.12 12.30
N GLU A 153 34.22 -13.83 10.99
CA GLU A 153 35.36 -13.20 10.30
C GLU A 153 35.61 -11.76 10.83
N ILE A 154 34.57 -11.02 11.20
CA ILE A 154 34.70 -9.68 11.81
C ILE A 154 35.32 -9.78 13.21
N GLU A 155 34.89 -10.75 14.02
CA GLU A 155 35.44 -10.98 15.36
C GLU A 155 36.91 -11.39 15.29
N GLU A 156 37.26 -12.26 14.33
CA GLU A 156 38.65 -12.65 14.06
C GLU A 156 39.50 -11.45 13.64
N ALA A 157 38.96 -10.55 12.81
CA ALA A 157 39.65 -9.33 12.39
C ALA A 157 39.89 -8.36 13.55
N GLN A 158 38.96 -8.29 14.49
CA GLN A 158 39.07 -7.48 15.69
C GLN A 158 40.04 -8.06 16.72
N ALA A 159 40.25 -9.38 16.70
CA ALA A 159 41.17 -10.09 17.58
C ALA A 159 42.64 -10.06 17.12
N LEU A 160 42.94 -9.49 15.94
CA LEU A 160 44.30 -9.44 15.41
C LEU A 160 45.21 -8.52 16.23
N GLY A 161 46.28 -9.10 16.78
CA GLY A 161 47.29 -8.39 17.56
C GLY A 161 48.27 -7.56 16.71
N PRO A 162 49.13 -6.75 17.36
CA PRO A 162 50.10 -5.89 16.66
C PRO A 162 51.17 -6.67 15.87
N ASN A 163 51.37 -7.96 16.15
CA ASN A 163 52.35 -8.82 15.48
C ASN A 163 51.78 -9.59 14.27
N THR A 164 50.49 -9.41 13.93
CA THR A 164 49.86 -10.08 12.78
C THR A 164 50.38 -9.48 11.46
N SER A 165 50.73 -10.33 10.50
CA SER A 165 51.26 -9.86 9.21
C SER A 165 50.23 -9.03 8.44
N GLU A 166 50.71 -8.04 7.70
CA GLU A 166 49.89 -7.17 6.85
C GLU A 166 49.13 -7.99 5.79
N GLU A 167 49.72 -9.09 5.33
CA GLU A 167 49.11 -10.03 4.39
C GLU A 167 47.91 -10.77 4.98
N GLN A 168 47.98 -11.19 6.25
CA GLN A 168 46.85 -11.82 6.94
C GLN A 168 45.70 -10.83 7.17
N ARG A 169 46.01 -9.58 7.52
CA ARG A 169 45.01 -8.51 7.66
C ARG A 169 44.31 -8.21 6.33
N ALA A 170 45.06 -8.17 5.24
CA ALA A 170 44.52 -7.92 3.91
C ALA A 170 43.61 -9.07 3.42
N ARG A 171 44.01 -10.33 3.65
CA ARG A 171 43.19 -11.51 3.28
C ARG A 171 41.84 -11.52 4.01
N LEU A 172 41.84 -11.28 5.32
CA LEU A 172 40.63 -11.26 6.12
C LEU A 172 39.69 -10.09 5.75
N ALA A 173 40.26 -8.92 5.46
CA ALA A 173 39.49 -7.78 4.97
C ALA A 173 38.84 -8.05 3.59
N GLN A 174 39.54 -8.74 2.68
CA GLN A 174 38.99 -9.16 1.40
C GLN A 174 37.85 -10.19 1.57
N GLU A 175 37.98 -11.13 2.50
CA GLU A 175 36.96 -12.15 2.74
C GLU A 175 35.68 -11.56 3.36
N ILE A 176 35.82 -10.61 4.30
CA ILE A 176 34.70 -9.84 4.85
C ILE A 176 33.96 -9.07 3.75
N GLU A 177 34.70 -8.42 2.85
CA GLU A 177 34.10 -7.62 1.78
C GLU A 177 33.42 -8.50 0.73
N HIS A 178 34.01 -9.64 0.40
CA HIS A 178 33.38 -10.65 -0.45
C HIS A 178 32.06 -11.17 0.14
N LEU A 179 32.03 -11.51 1.43
CA LEU A 179 30.81 -11.97 2.11
C LEU A 179 29.70 -10.90 2.13
N LYS A 180 30.06 -9.62 2.34
CA LYS A 180 29.09 -8.51 2.25
C LYS A 180 28.50 -8.38 0.85
N MET A 181 29.35 -8.41 -0.19
CA MET A 181 28.92 -8.34 -1.58
C MET A 181 28.00 -9.53 -1.94
N GLU A 182 28.31 -10.74 -1.48
CA GLU A 182 27.49 -11.92 -1.74
C GLU A 182 26.11 -11.82 -1.08
N MET A 183 26.04 -11.35 0.18
CA MET A 183 24.77 -11.09 0.87
C MET A 183 23.93 -10.03 0.15
N GLU A 184 24.56 -8.95 -0.34
CA GLU A 184 23.86 -7.89 -1.05
C GLU A 184 23.32 -8.37 -2.40
N ARG A 185 24.11 -9.15 -3.15
CA ARG A 185 23.69 -9.78 -4.41
C ARG A 185 22.50 -10.70 -4.20
N ARG A 186 22.53 -11.57 -3.18
CA ARG A 186 21.38 -12.45 -2.85
C ARG A 186 20.14 -11.67 -2.45
N ARG A 187 20.33 -10.56 -1.73
CA ARG A 187 19.23 -9.66 -1.35
C ARG A 187 18.59 -8.99 -2.56
N ARG A 188 19.39 -8.54 -3.54
CA ARG A 188 18.88 -7.96 -4.80
C ARG A 188 18.12 -9.00 -5.64
N LYS A 189 18.69 -10.21 -5.78
CA LYS A 189 18.02 -11.31 -6.50
C LYS A 189 16.66 -11.65 -5.89
N LYS A 190 16.58 -11.74 -4.56
CA LYS A 190 15.30 -11.99 -3.86
C LYS A 190 14.29 -10.86 -4.05
N GLN A 191 14.76 -9.61 -4.07
CA GLN A 191 13.88 -8.47 -4.32
C GLN A 191 13.32 -8.52 -5.74
N GLN A 192 14.14 -8.88 -6.73
CA GLN A 192 13.72 -9.05 -8.11
C GLN A 192 12.72 -10.21 -8.28
N GLU A 193 12.97 -11.37 -7.66
CA GLU A 193 12.02 -12.50 -7.66
C GLU A 193 10.69 -12.17 -6.96
N GLU A 194 10.71 -11.35 -5.89
CA GLU A 194 9.49 -10.86 -5.23
C GLU A 194 8.73 -9.85 -6.09
N GLU A 195 9.44 -8.97 -6.81
CA GLU A 195 8.87 -7.99 -7.74
C GLU A 195 8.26 -8.67 -8.98
N GLU A 196 8.96 -9.61 -9.62
CA GLU A 196 8.45 -10.42 -10.75
C GLU A 196 7.18 -11.19 -10.36
N LYS A 197 7.16 -11.77 -9.16
CA LYS A 197 5.99 -12.50 -8.66
C LYS A 197 4.80 -11.58 -8.34
N LEU A 198 5.05 -10.38 -7.84
CA LEU A 198 4.01 -9.37 -7.64
C LEU A 198 3.45 -8.88 -8.98
N GLN A 199 4.27 -8.86 -10.02
CA GLN A 199 3.87 -8.52 -11.38
C GLN A 199 3.01 -9.62 -12.01
N GLU A 200 3.42 -10.90 -11.89
CA GLU A 200 2.59 -12.06 -12.31
C GLU A 200 1.25 -12.12 -11.55
N GLU A 201 1.23 -11.88 -10.23
CA GLU A 201 -0.01 -11.84 -9.43
C GLU A 201 -0.91 -10.63 -9.78
N MET A 202 -0.36 -9.58 -10.40
CA MET A 202 -1.11 -8.43 -10.89
C MET A 202 -1.70 -8.67 -12.30
N GLU A 203 -1.00 -9.43 -13.15
CA GLU A 203 -1.48 -9.83 -14.48
C GLU A 203 -2.65 -10.83 -14.40
N ASP A 204 -2.64 -11.77 -13.45
CA ASP A 204 -3.72 -12.76 -13.25
C ASP A 204 -5.05 -12.15 -12.76
N VAL A 205 -5.05 -10.90 -12.28
CA VAL A 205 -6.26 -10.16 -11.86
C VAL A 205 -6.86 -9.36 -13.03
N ALA A 206 -6.13 -9.22 -14.14
CA ALA A 206 -6.53 -8.51 -15.35
C ALA A 206 -7.03 -9.48 -16.44
N TYR A 207 -8.07 -10.26 -16.15
CA TYR A 207 -8.87 -10.89 -17.22
C TYR A 207 -10.36 -10.75 -16.94
N MET A 208 -10.92 -9.65 -17.45
CA MET A 208 -12.33 -9.48 -17.79
C MET A 208 -12.33 -9.08 -19.28
N PRO A 209 -13.09 -9.76 -20.16
CA PRO A 209 -12.99 -9.52 -21.59
C PRO A 209 -13.47 -8.10 -21.93
N GLU A 210 -12.60 -7.33 -22.54
CA GLU A 210 -12.86 -6.04 -23.16
C GLU A 210 -13.48 -6.28 -24.54
N ASP A 211 -14.77 -5.97 -24.69
CA ASP A 211 -15.32 -5.66 -26.00
C ASP A 211 -15.68 -4.16 -26.01
N GLN A 212 -14.95 -3.44 -26.87
CA GLN A 212 -15.22 -2.11 -27.41
C GLN A 212 -14.88 -0.90 -26.53
N ALA A 213 -13.59 -0.54 -26.55
CA ALA A 213 -13.16 0.86 -26.63
C ALA A 213 -11.83 0.92 -27.39
N GLU A 214 -11.89 1.07 -28.71
CA GLU A 214 -10.74 1.46 -29.53
C GLU A 214 -10.34 2.91 -29.20
N GLY A 215 -9.03 3.17 -29.11
CA GLY A 215 -8.47 4.51 -29.29
C GLY A 215 -7.36 4.90 -28.33
N ASP A 216 -6.12 4.70 -28.81
CA ASP A 216 -4.91 5.49 -28.58
C ASP A 216 -3.96 5.13 -27.40
N ASP A 217 -2.86 4.52 -27.84
CA ASP A 217 -1.46 4.89 -27.60
C ASP A 217 -0.71 4.47 -26.31
N ASP A 218 0.25 3.56 -26.57
CA ASP A 218 1.69 3.64 -26.26
C ASP A 218 2.30 2.59 -25.31
N GLU A 219 2.95 1.64 -25.97
CA GLU A 219 4.26 1.02 -25.73
C GLU A 219 4.62 0.51 -24.33
N GLU A 220 4.54 -0.82 -24.23
CA GLU A 220 5.25 -1.70 -23.31
C GLU A 220 6.78 -1.48 -23.41
N GLU A 221 7.42 -0.99 -22.34
CA GLU A 221 8.88 -0.98 -22.23
C GLU A 221 9.32 -1.99 -21.15
N GLN A 222 9.92 -3.09 -21.63
CA GLN A 222 10.61 -4.11 -20.86
C GLN A 222 11.79 -3.49 -20.11
N LEU A 223 11.87 -3.69 -18.78
CA LEU A 223 12.99 -3.24 -17.97
C LEU A 223 13.87 -4.43 -17.57
N GLU A 224 14.85 -4.72 -18.43
CA GLU A 224 16.06 -5.42 -18.00
C GLU A 224 16.95 -4.48 -17.19
N GLY A 225 17.56 -5.01 -16.13
CA GLY A 225 18.32 -4.24 -15.17
C GLY A 225 19.64 -3.69 -15.72
N GLU A 226 19.81 -2.37 -15.68
CA GLU A 226 21.11 -1.71 -15.51
C GLU A 226 20.92 -0.22 -15.15
N ALA A 227 21.93 0.35 -14.47
CA ALA A 227 22.08 1.75 -14.04
C ALA A 227 20.86 2.68 -14.16
N VAL A 228 20.30 3.13 -13.02
CA VAL A 228 19.17 4.08 -12.93
C VAL A 228 19.44 5.33 -13.77
N LYS A 229 18.98 5.31 -15.03
CA LYS A 229 18.82 6.49 -15.87
C LYS A 229 17.73 7.31 -15.20
N VAL A 230 18.11 8.45 -14.64
CA VAL A 230 17.15 9.52 -14.34
C VAL A 230 16.58 9.94 -15.69
N THR A 231 15.40 9.42 -16.03
CA THR A 231 14.69 9.84 -17.23
C THR A 231 14.37 11.33 -17.09
N PRO A 232 14.65 12.16 -18.13
CA PRO A 232 14.18 13.53 -18.12
C PRO A 232 12.65 13.53 -17.94
N PRO A 233 12.05 14.59 -17.36
CA PRO A 233 10.60 14.67 -17.27
C PRO A 233 10.01 14.39 -18.65
N PRO A 234 9.05 13.45 -18.79
CA PRO A 234 8.54 12.99 -20.07
C PRO A 234 8.16 14.21 -20.91
N ALA A 235 8.39 14.16 -22.23
CA ALA A 235 7.95 15.23 -23.13
C ALA A 235 6.49 15.57 -22.82
N ALA A 236 6.12 16.85 -22.87
CA ALA A 236 4.72 17.20 -22.60
C ALA A 236 3.92 16.52 -23.70
N PRO A 237 3.00 15.60 -23.36
CA PRO A 237 2.31 14.84 -24.38
C PRO A 237 1.63 15.82 -25.35
N LYS A 238 1.62 15.47 -26.64
CA LYS A 238 0.88 16.22 -27.66
C LYS A 238 -0.61 15.90 -27.48
N GLY A 239 -1.17 16.38 -26.38
CA GLY A 239 -2.47 16.00 -25.83
C GLY A 239 -2.45 16.14 -24.32
N GLY A 240 -3.40 16.88 -23.74
CA GLY A 240 -3.46 17.12 -22.29
C GLY A 240 -3.80 18.56 -21.92
N ASN A 241 -4.04 18.79 -20.62
CA ASN A 241 -4.46 20.10 -20.10
C ASN A 241 -3.42 21.21 -20.43
N PRO A 242 -3.82 22.28 -21.16
CA PRO A 242 -2.91 23.36 -21.57
C PRO A 242 -2.18 24.07 -20.42
N ALA A 243 -2.86 24.28 -19.28
CA ALA A 243 -2.29 24.96 -18.13
C ALA A 243 -1.24 24.09 -17.42
N ARG A 244 -1.48 22.77 -17.31
CA ARG A 244 -0.44 21.84 -16.85
C ARG A 244 0.77 21.85 -17.78
N ARG A 245 0.57 21.87 -19.10
CA ARG A 245 1.68 21.93 -20.07
C ARG A 245 2.52 23.20 -19.89
N LYS A 246 1.89 24.36 -19.74
CA LYS A 246 2.56 25.63 -19.46
C LYS A 246 3.33 25.58 -18.14
N HIS A 247 2.76 24.98 -17.09
CA HIS A 247 3.45 24.79 -15.81
C HIS A 247 4.69 23.89 -15.94
N LEU A 248 4.59 22.77 -16.67
CA LEU A 248 5.72 21.90 -16.97
C LEU A 248 6.80 22.60 -17.80
N GLU A 249 6.43 23.48 -18.72
CA GLU A 249 7.38 24.32 -19.47
C GLU A 249 8.16 25.25 -18.55
N LYS A 250 7.49 25.93 -17.60
CA LYS A 250 8.16 26.76 -16.56
C LYS A 250 9.14 25.93 -15.71
N LEU A 251 8.72 24.74 -15.26
CA LEU A 251 9.57 23.82 -14.50
C LEU A 251 10.81 23.40 -15.32
N ARG A 252 10.64 23.04 -16.59
CA ARG A 252 11.74 22.65 -17.48
C ARG A 252 12.70 23.80 -17.74
N GLU A 253 12.20 25.01 -17.95
CA GLU A 253 13.04 26.19 -18.10
C GLU A 253 13.91 26.38 -16.86
N ARG A 254 13.32 26.25 -15.66
CA ARG A 254 14.07 26.30 -14.42
C ARG A 254 15.14 25.20 -14.36
N VAL A 255 14.78 23.96 -14.67
CA VAL A 255 15.72 22.82 -14.71
C VAL A 255 16.90 23.06 -15.67
N ARG A 256 16.68 23.71 -16.83
CA ARG A 256 17.75 24.06 -17.79
C ARG A 256 18.73 25.09 -17.23
N MET A 257 18.32 25.87 -16.24
CA MET A 257 19.15 26.89 -15.58
C MET A 257 19.93 26.33 -14.38
N CYS A 258 19.54 25.17 -13.85
CA CYS A 258 20.24 24.52 -12.74
C CYS A 258 21.68 24.15 -13.14
N GLY A 259 22.65 24.57 -12.31
CA GLY A 259 24.08 24.35 -12.56
C GLY A 259 24.79 25.41 -13.41
N LYS A 260 24.07 26.40 -13.98
CA LYS A 260 24.69 27.50 -14.76
C LYS A 260 25.16 28.68 -13.91
N ARG A 261 24.72 28.78 -12.65
CA ARG A 261 25.22 29.75 -11.67
C ARG A 261 26.08 29.01 -10.66
N ALA A 262 27.38 29.28 -10.67
CA ALA A 262 28.35 28.66 -9.78
C ALA A 262 28.10 29.11 -8.33
N GLY A 263 27.92 28.15 -7.42
CA GLY A 263 27.99 28.39 -5.98
C GLY A 263 26.68 28.15 -5.22
N ALA A 264 26.71 27.16 -4.32
CA ALA A 264 25.72 26.78 -3.31
C ALA A 264 24.50 25.96 -3.79
N ALA A 265 24.31 24.81 -3.14
CA ALA A 265 23.11 23.98 -3.18
C ALA A 265 21.81 24.75 -2.83
N SER A 266 21.94 25.88 -2.12
CA SER A 266 20.87 26.87 -1.87
C SER A 266 20.25 27.42 -3.16
N SER A 267 21.00 27.46 -4.27
CA SER A 267 20.54 28.01 -5.56
C SER A 267 19.58 27.10 -6.33
N THR A 268 19.35 25.86 -5.87
CA THR A 268 18.50 24.89 -6.61
C THR A 268 17.01 25.24 -6.56
N LEU A 269 16.53 25.88 -5.50
CA LEU A 269 15.13 26.26 -5.33
C LEU A 269 14.80 27.73 -5.60
N ASP A 270 15.79 28.62 -5.70
CA ASP A 270 15.53 30.03 -5.99
C ASP A 270 14.69 30.18 -7.26
N HIS A 271 13.49 30.75 -7.18
CA HIS A 271 12.57 30.91 -8.31
C HIS A 271 12.07 29.57 -8.93
N PHE A 272 12.11 28.46 -8.18
CA PHE A 272 11.38 27.25 -8.60
C PHE A 272 9.88 27.57 -8.63
N PRO A 273 9.13 27.22 -9.70
CA PRO A 273 7.72 27.57 -9.81
C PRO A 273 6.88 26.69 -8.88
N MET A 274 6.85 27.07 -7.60
CA MET A 274 6.16 26.36 -6.52
C MET A 274 4.65 26.65 -6.48
N GLY A 275 4.14 27.60 -7.27
CA GLY A 275 2.70 27.82 -7.38
C GLY A 275 1.99 26.69 -8.13
N PHE A 276 0.72 26.46 -7.82
CA PHE A 276 -0.12 25.58 -8.65
C PHE A 276 -0.15 26.02 -10.14
N PRO A 277 -0.44 25.09 -11.07
CA PRO A 277 -0.79 25.45 -12.44
C PRO A 277 -1.95 26.47 -12.48
N ASP A 278 -1.98 27.34 -13.50
CA ASP A 278 -2.91 28.49 -13.59
C ASP A 278 -4.41 28.11 -13.51
N ASP A 279 -4.76 26.83 -13.69
CA ASP A 279 -6.12 26.29 -13.67
C ASP A 279 -6.37 25.32 -12.50
N LEU A 280 -5.51 25.34 -11.47
CA LEU A 280 -5.70 24.61 -10.21
C LEU A 280 -5.65 25.62 -9.07
N ASN A 281 -6.76 25.79 -8.36
CA ASN A 281 -6.87 26.77 -7.28
C ASN A 281 -6.69 26.12 -5.90
N ALA A 282 -6.44 26.98 -4.91
CA ALA A 282 -6.47 26.64 -3.48
C ALA A 282 -7.75 25.89 -3.07
N GLU A 283 -8.89 26.30 -3.59
CA GLU A 283 -10.20 25.71 -3.30
C GLU A 283 -10.37 24.30 -3.89
N ASP A 284 -9.55 23.96 -4.89
CA ASP A 284 -9.60 22.68 -5.60
C ASP A 284 -8.70 21.61 -4.95
N ILE A 285 -8.10 21.87 -3.77
CA ILE A 285 -7.26 20.89 -3.07
C ILE A 285 -8.06 19.61 -2.75
N PHE A 286 -9.33 19.78 -2.40
CA PHE A 286 -10.28 18.70 -2.18
C PHE A 286 -11.37 18.72 -3.25
N VAL A 287 -11.91 17.55 -3.57
CA VAL A 287 -12.98 17.40 -4.56
C VAL A 287 -14.29 17.96 -3.97
N HIS A 288 -15.00 18.76 -4.77
CA HIS A 288 -16.31 19.33 -4.47
C HIS A 288 -17.21 19.25 -5.71
N GLN A 289 -18.52 19.46 -5.56
CA GLN A 289 -19.51 19.24 -6.63
C GLN A 289 -19.22 20.08 -7.88
N ALA A 290 -19.01 21.40 -7.73
CA ALA A 290 -18.72 22.27 -8.89
C ALA A 290 -17.44 21.85 -9.67
N LEU A 291 -16.45 21.24 -8.99
CA LEU A 291 -15.26 20.70 -9.64
C LEU A 291 -15.59 19.43 -10.45
N VAL A 292 -16.47 18.56 -9.94
CA VAL A 292 -16.93 17.35 -10.65
C VAL A 292 -17.78 17.72 -11.87
N GLU A 293 -18.67 18.69 -11.74
CA GLU A 293 -19.56 19.14 -12.82
C GLU A 293 -18.80 19.77 -13.99
N SER A 294 -17.70 20.47 -13.70
CA SER A 294 -16.83 21.08 -14.70
C SER A 294 -15.73 20.14 -15.22
N ALA A 295 -15.56 18.96 -14.64
CA ALA A 295 -14.50 18.05 -15.01
C ALA A 295 -14.78 17.33 -16.35
N PRO A 296 -13.74 17.02 -17.15
CA PRO A 296 -13.88 16.16 -18.33
C PRO A 296 -14.48 14.81 -17.94
N LYS A 297 -15.42 14.29 -18.74
CA LYS A 297 -16.16 13.06 -18.45
C LYS A 297 -15.28 11.82 -18.22
N ASN A 298 -14.11 11.78 -18.85
CA ASN A 298 -13.12 10.70 -18.72
C ASN A 298 -12.09 10.92 -17.60
N SER A 299 -12.21 12.00 -16.82
CA SER A 299 -11.29 12.29 -15.73
C SER A 299 -11.66 11.51 -14.46
N THR A 300 -10.66 11.21 -13.61
CA THR A 300 -10.90 10.60 -12.28
C THR A 300 -11.86 11.44 -11.44
N THR A 301 -11.82 12.77 -11.57
CA THR A 301 -12.68 13.70 -10.83
C THR A 301 -14.15 13.53 -11.19
N ALA A 302 -14.48 13.25 -12.45
CA ALA A 302 -15.86 13.04 -12.89
C ALA A 302 -16.51 11.76 -12.31
N THR A 303 -15.73 10.86 -11.71
CA THR A 303 -16.23 9.58 -11.16
C THR A 303 -16.82 9.69 -9.75
N TYR A 304 -16.67 10.83 -9.08
CA TYR A 304 -17.17 11.02 -7.71
C TYR A 304 -18.67 11.29 -7.68
N ALA A 305 -19.37 10.67 -6.71
CA ALA A 305 -20.79 10.89 -6.49
C ALA A 305 -21.05 12.26 -5.84
N LEU A 306 -21.76 13.15 -6.54
CA LEU A 306 -22.01 14.54 -6.12
C LEU A 306 -22.63 14.66 -4.72
N ASN A 307 -23.58 13.78 -4.39
CA ASN A 307 -24.29 13.80 -3.11
C ASN A 307 -23.43 13.47 -1.89
N LEU A 308 -22.18 13.02 -2.09
CA LEU A 308 -21.21 12.75 -1.02
C LEU A 308 -20.17 13.88 -0.88
N LEU A 309 -20.25 14.90 -1.72
CA LEU A 309 -19.26 15.98 -1.80
C LEU A 309 -19.85 17.29 -1.28
N PRO A 310 -19.00 18.19 -0.75
CA PRO A 310 -19.40 19.57 -0.47
C PRO A 310 -19.75 20.29 -1.78
N GLU A 311 -20.62 21.29 -1.71
CA GLU A 311 -21.08 22.04 -2.89
C GLU A 311 -19.91 22.77 -3.57
N THR A 312 -19.11 23.51 -2.78
CA THR A 312 -17.99 24.32 -3.27
C THR A 312 -16.74 24.19 -2.41
N GLY A 313 -15.57 24.41 -3.04
CA GLY A 313 -14.30 24.52 -2.33
C GLY A 313 -14.25 25.75 -1.41
N ALA A 314 -14.80 26.89 -1.84
CA ALA A 314 -14.95 28.11 -1.02
C ALA A 314 -15.61 27.85 0.34
N GLU A 315 -16.71 27.10 0.37
CA GLU A 315 -17.41 26.77 1.63
C GLU A 315 -16.53 25.95 2.58
N MET A 316 -15.71 25.04 2.05
CA MET A 316 -14.74 24.30 2.86
C MET A 316 -13.62 25.19 3.37
N MET A 317 -13.09 26.06 2.51
CA MET A 317 -12.02 26.98 2.89
C MET A 317 -12.48 27.95 3.98
N ALA A 318 -13.72 28.45 3.88
CA ALA A 318 -14.30 29.38 4.86
C ALA A 318 -14.56 28.75 6.24
N LYS A 319 -14.64 27.42 6.36
CA LYS A 319 -14.85 26.71 7.64
C LYS A 319 -13.61 26.72 8.55
N HIS A 320 -12.46 27.11 8.02
CA HIS A 320 -11.17 26.95 8.68
C HIS A 320 -10.36 28.24 8.63
N GLN A 321 -9.64 28.53 9.71
CA GLN A 321 -8.61 29.56 9.72
C GLN A 321 -7.31 28.92 9.22
N TRP A 322 -6.79 29.38 8.08
CA TRP A 322 -5.58 28.85 7.47
C TRP A 322 -4.34 29.72 7.78
N ALA A 323 -4.29 30.38 8.95
CA ALA A 323 -3.15 31.22 9.29
C ALA A 323 -1.92 30.38 9.65
N SER A 324 -2.10 29.34 10.47
CA SER A 324 -1.03 28.41 10.85
C SER A 324 -1.41 26.96 10.62
N CYS A 325 -0.56 26.25 9.90
CA CYS A 325 -0.76 24.84 9.57
C CYS A 325 0.42 23.99 10.03
N ALA A 326 0.13 22.82 10.59
CA ALA A 326 1.11 21.80 10.95
C ALA A 326 0.82 20.50 10.18
N VAL A 327 1.82 19.96 9.47
CA VAL A 327 1.75 18.61 8.90
C VAL A 327 2.60 17.67 9.73
N VAL A 328 1.99 16.60 10.25
CA VAL A 328 2.64 15.59 11.08
C VAL A 328 2.70 14.27 10.32
N GLY A 329 3.89 13.96 9.84
CA GLY A 329 4.26 12.67 9.26
C GLY A 329 4.48 11.59 10.30
N ASN A 330 4.78 10.38 9.83
CA ASN A 330 4.92 9.20 10.69
C ASN A 330 6.36 8.88 11.10
N SER A 331 7.36 9.63 10.63
CA SER A 331 8.77 9.35 10.87
C SER A 331 9.12 9.34 12.36
N GLY A 332 9.90 8.36 12.79
CA GLY A 332 10.42 8.30 14.16
C GLY A 332 11.40 9.42 14.51
N ALA A 333 11.74 10.30 13.56
CA ALA A 333 12.51 11.52 13.82
C ALA A 333 11.79 12.51 14.74
N VAL A 334 10.46 12.41 14.87
CA VAL A 334 9.66 13.30 15.74
C VAL A 334 9.77 12.94 17.23
N LEU A 335 10.27 11.75 17.57
CA LEU A 335 10.40 11.29 18.96
C LEU A 335 11.44 12.11 19.73
N GLY A 336 11.10 12.48 20.96
CA GLY A 336 12.01 13.17 21.88
C GLY A 336 12.19 14.67 21.62
N GLY A 337 11.49 15.23 20.63
CA GLY A 337 11.55 16.66 20.30
C GLY A 337 10.65 17.58 21.13
N GLY A 338 9.70 17.02 21.90
CA GLY A 338 8.77 17.80 22.73
C GLY A 338 7.84 18.73 21.93
N HIS A 339 7.60 18.45 20.65
CA HIS A 339 6.89 19.34 19.73
C HIS A 339 5.37 19.37 19.93
N GLY A 340 4.81 18.53 20.80
CA GLY A 340 3.36 18.33 20.90
C GLY A 340 2.56 19.60 21.17
N ALA A 341 3.00 20.43 22.12
CA ALA A 341 2.33 21.69 22.42
C ALA A 341 2.41 22.69 21.26
N GLN A 342 3.55 22.72 20.54
CA GLN A 342 3.72 23.58 19.36
C GLN A 342 2.83 23.12 18.20
N ILE A 343 2.73 21.81 17.96
CA ILE A 343 1.83 21.23 16.95
C ILE A 343 0.37 21.62 17.27
N ASP A 344 -0.06 21.47 18.52
CA ASP A 344 -1.44 21.73 18.92
C ASP A 344 -1.80 23.23 18.88
N SER A 345 -0.81 24.12 18.87
CA SER A 345 -1.02 25.57 18.75
C SER A 345 -1.39 26.02 17.33
N ALA A 346 -1.14 25.20 16.30
CA ALA A 346 -1.49 25.52 14.92
C ALA A 346 -3.02 25.48 14.72
N ASP A 347 -3.57 26.36 13.88
CA ASP A 347 -5.01 26.40 13.56
C ASP A 347 -5.45 25.09 12.92
N ILE A 348 -4.64 24.60 11.97
CA ILE A 348 -4.86 23.37 11.23
C ILE A 348 -3.76 22.36 11.53
N VAL A 349 -4.13 21.18 12.02
CA VAL A 349 -3.20 20.05 12.19
C VAL A 349 -3.59 18.92 11.26
N VAL A 350 -2.68 18.55 10.36
CA VAL A 350 -2.85 17.48 9.39
C VAL A 350 -1.99 16.28 9.77
N ARG A 351 -2.62 15.12 9.94
CA ARG A 351 -1.93 13.84 10.18
C ARG A 351 -2.08 12.92 8.99
N VAL A 352 -1.13 12.01 8.82
CA VAL A 352 -1.15 11.07 7.69
C VAL A 352 -1.34 9.61 8.15
N ASN A 353 -2.18 8.90 7.41
CA ASN A 353 -2.40 7.47 7.51
C ASN A 353 -2.83 7.05 8.91
N HIS A 354 -2.08 6.15 9.54
CA HIS A 354 -2.38 5.51 10.82
C HIS A 354 -1.51 6.03 11.97
N GLY A 355 -0.87 7.20 11.81
CA GLY A 355 -0.10 7.82 12.88
C GLY A 355 -1.00 8.15 14.08
N PRO A 356 -0.82 7.50 15.25
CA PRO A 356 -1.63 7.72 16.43
C PRO A 356 -1.14 8.94 17.23
N THR A 357 -2.05 9.56 18.00
CA THR A 357 -1.70 10.59 19.00
C THR A 357 -1.54 9.99 20.39
N GLU A 358 -2.37 9.01 20.73
CA GLU A 358 -2.37 8.33 22.02
C GLU A 358 -0.99 7.74 22.34
N HIS A 359 -0.49 8.03 23.54
CA HIS A 359 0.84 7.66 24.06
C HIS A 359 2.03 8.35 23.37
N HIS A 360 1.77 9.32 22.49
CA HIS A 360 2.80 10.08 21.77
C HIS A 360 2.60 11.60 21.85
N GLU A 361 1.67 12.07 22.69
CA GLU A 361 1.20 13.45 22.69
C GLU A 361 2.30 14.47 22.94
N GLU A 362 3.31 14.14 23.76
CA GLU A 362 4.47 15.01 24.00
C GLU A 362 5.26 15.27 22.70
N SER A 363 5.38 14.26 21.84
CA SER A 363 6.12 14.37 20.58
C SER A 363 5.26 14.87 19.43
N VAL A 364 4.00 14.45 19.35
CA VAL A 364 3.16 14.67 18.15
C VAL A 364 1.87 15.45 18.41
N GLY A 365 1.56 15.85 19.65
CA GLY A 365 0.36 16.59 20.00
C GLY A 365 -0.91 15.72 20.04
N ARG A 366 -2.04 16.35 20.39
CA ARG A 366 -3.38 15.74 20.48
C ARG A 366 -4.30 16.17 19.34
N LYS A 367 -4.12 17.37 18.80
CA LYS A 367 -5.02 17.98 17.83
C LYS A 367 -4.91 17.30 16.47
N THR A 368 -6.05 17.09 15.82
CA THR A 368 -6.14 16.63 14.43
C THR A 368 -7.34 17.33 13.78
N THR A 369 -7.07 18.18 12.80
CA THR A 369 -8.12 18.80 11.97
C THR A 369 -8.39 17.92 10.74
N PHE A 370 -7.33 17.48 10.07
CA PHE A 370 -7.43 16.60 8.90
C PHE A 370 -6.58 15.33 9.09
N ARG A 371 -7.13 14.19 8.66
CA ARG A 371 -6.39 12.92 8.57
C ARG A 371 -6.38 12.42 7.13
N ILE A 372 -5.22 12.44 6.49
CA ILE A 372 -5.07 12.04 5.09
C ILE A 372 -4.72 10.55 4.99
N LEU A 373 -5.57 9.75 4.36
CA LEU A 373 -5.37 8.31 4.17
C LEU A 373 -5.00 8.02 2.71
N ASN A 374 -3.86 7.36 2.49
CA ASN A 374 -3.57 6.82 1.15
C ASN A 374 -4.52 5.67 0.79
N ARG A 375 -4.38 5.13 -0.43
CA ARG A 375 -5.15 3.96 -0.91
C ARG A 375 -5.17 2.79 0.09
N LYS A 376 -4.00 2.33 0.55
CA LYS A 376 -3.87 1.19 1.48
C LYS A 376 -4.65 1.46 2.78
N TRP A 377 -4.47 2.62 3.39
CA TRP A 377 -5.13 2.96 4.64
C TRP A 377 -6.63 3.21 4.46
N THR A 378 -7.05 3.82 3.35
CA THR A 378 -8.48 3.94 3.01
C THR A 378 -9.15 2.57 2.92
N GLN A 379 -8.47 1.58 2.32
CA GLN A 379 -8.95 0.20 2.26
C GLN A 379 -9.03 -0.43 3.66
N LEU A 380 -8.02 -0.25 4.51
CA LEU A 380 -8.02 -0.82 5.86
C LEU A 380 -9.09 -0.22 6.79
N TYR A 381 -9.43 1.06 6.63
CA TYR A 381 -10.51 1.70 7.40
C TYR A 381 -11.89 1.16 7.03
N THR A 382 -12.04 0.60 5.84
CA THR A 382 -13.31 0.07 5.32
C THR A 382 -13.36 -1.45 5.26
N SER A 383 -12.24 -2.13 5.48
CA SER A 383 -12.16 -3.59 5.36
C SER A 383 -12.79 -4.28 6.57
N LYS A 384 -13.27 -5.50 6.29
CA LYS A 384 -13.76 -6.44 7.30
C LYS A 384 -12.82 -7.65 7.32
N ASP A 385 -12.58 -8.18 8.50
CA ASP A 385 -11.80 -9.41 8.64
C ASP A 385 -12.63 -10.63 8.18
N VAL A 386 -12.02 -11.81 8.26
CA VAL A 386 -12.67 -13.07 7.86
C VAL A 386 -13.95 -13.39 8.65
N ALA A 387 -14.12 -12.80 9.84
CA ALA A 387 -15.31 -12.92 10.67
C ALA A 387 -16.34 -11.81 10.37
N GLY A 388 -16.09 -10.96 9.37
CA GLY A 388 -16.92 -9.82 9.02
C GLY A 388 -16.78 -8.63 9.97
N GLN A 389 -15.81 -8.66 10.90
CA GLN A 389 -15.60 -7.59 11.86
C GLN A 389 -14.78 -6.45 11.25
N PRO A 390 -15.10 -5.17 11.53
CA PRO A 390 -14.32 -4.04 11.03
C PRO A 390 -12.86 -4.14 11.47
N VAL A 391 -11.94 -4.19 10.50
CA VAL A 391 -10.49 -4.26 10.75
C VAL A 391 -10.03 -3.04 11.55
N PHE A 392 -10.57 -1.87 11.21
CA PHE A 392 -10.35 -0.61 11.91
C PHE A 392 -10.48 -0.72 13.45
N LYS A 393 -11.53 -1.38 13.95
CA LYS A 393 -11.76 -1.55 15.39
C LYS A 393 -10.77 -2.55 16.00
N LYS A 394 -10.56 -3.67 15.32
CA LYS A 394 -9.68 -4.76 15.78
C LYS A 394 -8.23 -4.31 15.90
N GLN A 395 -7.77 -3.51 14.95
CA GLN A 395 -6.41 -3.00 14.91
C GLN A 395 -6.22 -1.70 15.71
N LYS A 396 -7.29 -1.14 16.28
CA LYS A 396 -7.27 0.16 16.96
C LYS A 396 -6.67 1.27 16.07
N LEU A 397 -7.14 1.34 14.82
CA LEU A 397 -6.71 2.42 13.93
C LEU A 397 -7.20 3.77 14.49
N PRO A 398 -6.39 4.83 14.39
CA PRO A 398 -6.74 6.13 14.96
C PRO A 398 -7.89 6.78 14.20
N LEU A 399 -8.86 7.34 14.92
CA LEU A 399 -9.89 8.20 14.36
C LEU A 399 -10.27 9.25 15.40
N GLU A 400 -9.84 10.48 15.16
CA GLU A 400 -10.12 11.59 16.05
C GLU A 400 -11.53 12.14 15.83
N GLY A 401 -12.24 12.40 16.92
CA GLY A 401 -13.58 13.00 16.86
C GLY A 401 -13.54 14.40 16.26
N ASN A 402 -14.58 14.76 15.52
CA ASN A 402 -14.70 16.01 14.75
C ASN A 402 -13.62 16.24 13.68
N ALA A 403 -12.74 15.28 13.40
CA ALA A 403 -11.76 15.41 12.34
C ALA A 403 -12.40 15.24 10.96
N THR A 404 -11.74 15.77 9.93
CA THR A 404 -12.06 15.49 8.54
C THR A 404 -11.07 14.48 7.97
N VAL A 405 -11.56 13.30 7.61
CA VAL A 405 -10.76 12.25 6.95
C VAL A 405 -10.72 12.55 5.46
N VAL A 406 -9.53 12.56 4.87
CA VAL A 406 -9.33 12.83 3.44
C VAL A 406 -8.72 11.61 2.78
N THR A 407 -9.35 11.08 1.73
CA THR A 407 -8.76 10.00 0.92
C THR A 407 -7.85 10.56 -0.16
N THR A 408 -6.64 10.02 -0.31
CA THR A 408 -5.70 10.38 -1.38
C THR A 408 -5.26 9.16 -2.18
N ARG A 409 -5.18 9.29 -3.51
CA ARG A 409 -4.89 8.19 -4.44
C ARG A 409 -5.83 6.98 -4.28
N ALA A 410 -7.04 7.22 -3.76
CA ALA A 410 -8.11 6.22 -3.65
C ALA A 410 -9.10 6.39 -4.80
N THR A 411 -9.82 5.33 -5.14
CA THR A 411 -10.88 5.42 -6.15
C THR A 411 -12.14 6.08 -5.57
N ALA A 412 -13.00 6.62 -6.43
CA ALA A 412 -14.30 7.16 -6.01
C ALA A 412 -15.15 6.11 -5.27
N GLU A 413 -15.04 4.83 -5.64
CA GLU A 413 -15.68 3.74 -4.93
C GLU A 413 -15.16 3.58 -3.50
N MET A 414 -13.83 3.61 -3.31
CA MET A 414 -13.23 3.55 -1.98
C MET A 414 -13.64 4.74 -1.11
N PHE A 415 -13.68 5.94 -1.70
CA PHE A 415 -14.21 7.15 -1.06
C PHE A 415 -15.67 6.99 -0.64
N ALA A 416 -16.53 6.50 -1.54
CA ALA A 416 -17.95 6.30 -1.25
C ALA A 416 -18.18 5.28 -0.14
N ARG A 417 -17.44 4.16 -0.18
CA ARG A 417 -17.47 3.12 0.88
C ARG A 417 -17.02 3.67 2.23
N LEU A 418 -15.95 4.46 2.27
CA LEU A 418 -15.49 5.10 3.50
C LEU A 418 -16.51 6.10 4.04
N SER A 419 -17.03 6.96 3.17
CA SER A 419 -18.03 7.98 3.52
C SER A 419 -19.27 7.34 4.14
N GLY A 420 -19.83 6.31 3.51
CA GLY A 420 -20.98 5.59 4.06
C GLY A 420 -20.68 4.84 5.36
N SER A 421 -19.49 4.25 5.49
CA SER A 421 -19.11 3.49 6.69
C SER A 421 -18.89 4.41 7.90
N LEU A 422 -18.24 5.57 7.70
CA LEU A 422 -17.99 6.52 8.77
C LEU A 422 -19.24 7.33 9.12
N ALA A 423 -20.06 7.74 8.16
CA ALA A 423 -21.32 8.44 8.45
C ALA A 423 -22.25 7.63 9.37
N ALA A 424 -22.27 6.30 9.23
CA ALA A 424 -23.07 5.42 10.06
C ALA A 424 -22.49 5.20 11.48
N ALA A 425 -21.16 5.22 11.63
CA ALA A 425 -20.48 4.84 12.87
C ALA A 425 -19.93 6.04 13.68
N HIS A 426 -19.65 7.15 13.01
CA HIS A 426 -18.94 8.34 13.49
C HIS A 426 -19.52 9.60 12.78
N PRO A 427 -20.76 10.01 13.09
CA PRO A 427 -21.44 11.10 12.39
C PRO A 427 -20.77 12.48 12.57
N ASP A 428 -19.89 12.62 13.56
CA ASP A 428 -19.06 13.78 13.81
C ASP A 428 -17.85 13.89 12.86
N VAL A 429 -17.47 12.78 12.21
CA VAL A 429 -16.36 12.71 11.26
C VAL A 429 -16.86 12.98 9.85
N LYS A 430 -16.18 13.90 9.16
CA LYS A 430 -16.43 14.20 7.74
C LYS A 430 -15.45 13.46 6.85
N VAL A 431 -15.85 13.15 5.62
CA VAL A 431 -14.98 12.52 4.63
C VAL A 431 -14.88 13.40 3.40
N LEU A 432 -13.65 13.66 2.94
CA LEU A 432 -13.35 14.37 1.71
C LEU A 432 -12.43 13.50 0.83
N ALA A 433 -12.35 13.84 -0.46
CA ALA A 433 -11.37 13.27 -1.37
C ALA A 433 -10.36 14.35 -1.78
N GLN A 434 -9.08 14.01 -1.78
CA GLN A 434 -8.05 14.89 -2.31
C GLN A 434 -8.08 14.87 -3.84
N ASN A 435 -8.05 16.04 -4.46
CA ASN A 435 -8.03 16.17 -5.91
C ASN A 435 -6.73 15.58 -6.49
N SER A 436 -6.84 14.65 -7.45
CA SER A 436 -5.69 13.98 -8.06
C SER A 436 -4.70 14.95 -8.72
N ARG A 437 -5.18 16.12 -9.18
CA ARG A 437 -4.35 17.17 -9.75
C ARG A 437 -3.30 17.73 -8.78
N THR A 438 -3.60 17.75 -7.48
CA THR A 438 -2.62 18.15 -6.45
C THR A 438 -1.49 17.12 -6.31
N VAL A 439 -1.80 15.83 -6.49
CA VAL A 439 -0.81 14.74 -6.51
C VAL A 439 0.08 14.86 -7.74
N THR A 440 -0.52 15.10 -8.91
CA THR A 440 0.21 15.33 -10.16
C THR A 440 1.13 16.54 -10.07
N TYR A 441 0.64 17.67 -9.54
CA TYR A 441 1.46 18.86 -9.31
C TYR A 441 2.67 18.56 -8.41
N ALA A 442 2.46 17.89 -7.27
CA ALA A 442 3.55 17.54 -6.37
C ALA A 442 4.58 16.60 -7.03
N SER A 443 4.12 15.67 -7.88
CA SER A 443 4.97 14.78 -8.68
C SER A 443 5.79 15.56 -9.72
N ASP A 444 5.17 16.49 -10.44
CA ASP A 444 5.81 17.33 -11.46
C ASP A 444 6.92 18.20 -10.82
N VAL A 445 6.63 18.79 -9.66
CA VAL A 445 7.59 19.58 -8.86
C VAL A 445 8.73 18.71 -8.35
N LEU A 446 8.45 17.56 -7.73
CA LEU A 446 9.48 16.66 -7.17
C LEU A 446 10.41 16.12 -8.27
N GLY A 447 9.84 15.66 -9.40
CA GLY A 447 10.62 15.15 -10.52
C GLY A 447 11.55 16.21 -11.10
N SER A 448 11.03 17.43 -11.30
CA SER A 448 11.81 18.56 -11.80
C SER A 448 12.91 18.97 -10.81
N TYR A 449 12.60 18.99 -9.52
CA TYR A 449 13.57 19.33 -8.48
C TYR A 449 14.72 18.31 -8.42
N ARG A 450 14.41 17.01 -8.50
CA ARG A 450 15.42 15.94 -8.54
C ARG A 450 16.38 16.10 -9.71
N GLU A 451 15.85 16.39 -10.89
CA GLU A 451 16.68 16.63 -12.07
C GLU A 451 17.53 17.90 -11.93
N CYS A 452 16.97 18.97 -11.38
CA CYS A 452 17.72 20.19 -11.06
C CYS A 452 18.87 19.92 -10.09
N LEU A 453 18.61 19.17 -9.01
CA LEU A 453 19.60 18.80 -8.00
C LEU A 453 20.73 17.97 -8.61
N ARG A 454 20.39 16.97 -9.44
CA ARG A 454 21.35 16.15 -10.17
C ARG A 454 22.24 17.00 -11.06
N ARG A 455 21.69 17.95 -11.81
CA ARG A 455 22.47 18.85 -12.69
C ARG A 455 23.36 19.82 -11.91
N ALA A 456 22.85 20.40 -10.82
CA ALA A 456 23.56 21.43 -10.09
C ALA A 456 24.66 20.88 -9.17
N THR A 457 24.47 19.67 -8.62
CA THR A 457 25.33 19.14 -7.54
C THR A 457 25.82 17.72 -7.78
N GLY A 458 25.28 17.01 -8.77
CA GLY A 458 25.51 15.57 -8.95
C GLY A 458 24.77 14.69 -7.94
N GLN A 459 24.13 15.26 -6.92
CA GLN A 459 23.44 14.53 -5.87
C GLN A 459 22.19 13.83 -6.41
N GLN A 460 22.00 12.58 -6.01
CA GLN A 460 20.88 11.74 -6.39
C GLN A 460 20.33 11.04 -5.15
N PHE A 461 19.03 10.78 -5.16
CA PHE A 461 18.35 10.03 -4.11
C PHE A 461 17.67 8.81 -4.72
N SER A 462 17.72 7.69 -3.99
CA SER A 462 16.95 6.49 -4.30
C SER A 462 15.43 6.77 -4.30
N GLY A 463 14.69 5.83 -4.87
CA GLY A 463 13.25 5.96 -5.09
C GLY A 463 12.91 6.64 -6.43
N GLY A 464 11.66 6.46 -6.85
CA GLY A 464 11.09 7.07 -8.06
C GLY A 464 10.66 8.53 -7.86
N ALA A 465 9.76 8.99 -8.73
CA ALA A 465 9.17 10.34 -8.66
C ALA A 465 7.82 10.38 -7.95
N VAL A 466 7.38 9.29 -7.31
CA VAL A 466 6.09 9.23 -6.61
C VAL A 466 6.22 9.95 -5.27
N PRO A 467 5.49 11.05 -5.04
CA PRO A 467 5.59 11.76 -3.77
C PRO A 467 4.85 11.03 -2.64
N SER A 468 5.43 11.09 -1.43
CA SER A 468 4.77 10.62 -0.21
C SER A 468 3.52 11.43 0.11
N VAL A 469 2.56 10.84 0.86
CA VAL A 469 1.33 11.56 1.28
C VAL A 469 1.66 12.88 1.98
N GLY A 470 2.65 12.83 2.87
CA GLY A 470 3.07 13.99 3.65
C GLY A 470 3.66 15.10 2.80
N PHE A 471 4.45 14.75 1.77
CA PHE A 471 4.99 15.73 0.83
C PHE A 471 3.91 16.36 -0.05
N VAL A 472 2.98 15.55 -0.60
CA VAL A 472 1.88 16.09 -1.41
C VAL A 472 1.05 17.08 -0.60
N ILE A 473 0.65 16.71 0.63
CA ILE A 473 -0.20 17.60 1.43
C ILE A 473 0.57 18.82 1.92
N ALA A 474 1.87 18.71 2.22
CA ALA A 474 2.71 19.86 2.55
C ALA A 474 2.73 20.87 1.40
N LEU A 475 3.02 20.44 0.16
CA LEU A 475 3.03 21.35 -1.00
C LEU A 475 1.64 21.94 -1.31
N SER A 476 0.58 21.18 -1.08
CA SER A 476 -0.80 21.68 -1.25
C SER A 476 -1.11 22.76 -0.22
N LEU A 477 -0.73 22.55 1.05
CA LEU A 477 -0.97 23.51 2.12
C LEU A 477 -0.11 24.77 2.00
N MET A 478 1.06 24.72 1.36
CA MET A 478 1.83 25.92 1.02
C MET A 478 1.05 26.93 0.14
N GLN A 479 0.01 26.48 -0.57
CA GLN A 479 -0.80 27.35 -1.42
C GLN A 479 -1.93 28.06 -0.66
N VAL A 480 -2.23 27.64 0.58
CA VAL A 480 -3.39 28.12 1.34
C VAL A 480 -3.06 28.62 2.74
N CYS A 481 -2.01 28.07 3.36
CA CYS A 481 -1.62 28.44 4.70
C CYS A 481 -0.69 29.66 4.67
N GLN A 482 -0.91 30.64 5.55
CA GLN A 482 0.02 31.77 5.68
C GLN A 482 1.38 31.31 6.24
N SER A 483 1.36 30.31 7.13
CA SER A 483 2.55 29.64 7.64
C SER A 483 2.32 28.13 7.71
N LEU A 484 3.35 27.37 7.34
CA LEU A 484 3.33 25.91 7.35
C LEU A 484 4.56 25.39 8.09
N THR A 485 4.34 24.55 9.10
CA THR A 485 5.41 23.79 9.76
C THR A 485 5.21 22.30 9.51
N VAL A 486 6.29 21.59 9.21
CA VAL A 486 6.25 20.14 8.94
C VAL A 486 7.06 19.37 9.98
N TYR A 487 6.48 18.30 10.51
CA TYR A 487 7.05 17.44 11.54
C TYR A 487 7.05 15.99 11.05
N GLY A 488 8.09 15.23 11.37
CA GLY A 488 8.09 13.78 11.14
C GLY A 488 7.92 13.35 9.67
N LEU A 489 8.29 14.19 8.70
CA LEU A 489 8.36 13.81 7.29
C LEU A 489 9.74 13.26 6.92
N GLY A 490 9.77 12.34 5.96
CA GLY A 490 11.02 11.79 5.43
C GLY A 490 11.62 10.65 6.25
N THR A 491 12.82 10.25 5.85
CA THR A 491 13.55 9.15 6.51
C THR A 491 14.15 9.62 7.84
N PRO A 492 13.90 8.89 8.95
CA PRO A 492 14.54 9.21 10.23
C PRO A 492 16.04 8.89 10.19
N PRO A 493 16.83 9.44 11.14
CA PRO A 493 18.22 9.02 11.32
C PRO A 493 18.33 7.49 11.48
N VAL A 494 19.45 6.90 11.06
CA VAL A 494 19.65 5.42 11.01
C VAL A 494 19.39 4.72 12.35
N HIS A 495 19.60 5.41 13.47
CA HIS A 495 19.40 4.88 14.82
C HIS A 495 17.97 5.04 15.36
N ASN A 496 17.11 5.77 14.67
CA ASN A 496 15.73 5.99 15.06
C ASN A 496 14.81 4.92 14.45
N LYS A 497 13.67 4.68 15.10
CA LYS A 497 12.61 3.85 14.53
C LYS A 497 12.11 4.46 13.22
N PHE A 498 11.69 3.63 12.26
CA PHE A 498 11.11 4.11 11.01
C PHE A 498 9.85 4.93 11.26
N HIS A 499 8.88 4.37 11.98
CA HIS A 499 7.76 5.11 12.53
C HIS A 499 7.95 5.44 14.02
N TYR A 500 7.33 6.53 14.50
CA TYR A 500 7.37 6.88 15.94
C TYR A 500 6.57 5.91 16.83
N PHE A 501 5.71 5.09 16.23
CA PHE A 501 4.86 4.10 16.86
C PHE A 501 5.16 2.69 16.31
N LYS A 502 4.49 1.66 16.84
CA LYS A 502 4.55 0.29 16.31
C LYS A 502 3.17 -0.18 15.93
N PHE A 503 3.02 -0.73 14.73
CA PHE A 503 1.80 -1.38 14.27
C PHE A 503 2.05 -2.83 13.85
N ALA A 504 1.06 -3.73 13.95
CA ALA A 504 1.24 -5.15 13.61
C ALA A 504 1.60 -5.38 12.12
N GLU A 505 1.28 -4.42 11.27
CA GLU A 505 1.52 -4.41 9.82
C GLU A 505 2.66 -3.45 9.41
N ASP A 506 3.40 -2.91 10.38
CA ASP A 506 4.56 -2.03 10.18
C ASP A 506 5.82 -2.82 9.78
N THR A 507 5.67 -3.72 8.82
CA THR A 507 6.81 -4.34 8.09
C THR A 507 7.35 -3.43 7.00
N VAL A 508 6.91 -2.16 6.97
CA VAL A 508 7.16 -1.19 5.90
C VAL A 508 8.65 -0.82 5.86
N LYS A 509 9.32 -1.34 4.84
CA LYS A 509 10.57 -0.78 4.30
C LYS A 509 10.23 0.53 3.56
N PRO A 510 11.19 1.46 3.37
CA PRO A 510 10.96 2.63 2.52
C PRO A 510 10.36 2.19 1.18
N ASP A 511 9.19 2.72 0.81
CA ASP A 511 8.54 2.40 -0.48
C ASP A 511 9.54 2.63 -1.61
N ALA A 512 9.81 1.61 -2.43
CA ALA A 512 10.74 1.70 -3.56
C ALA A 512 10.35 2.79 -4.57
N GLY A 513 9.07 3.21 -4.59
CA GLY A 513 8.57 4.30 -5.42
C GLY A 513 8.78 5.72 -4.86
N ASN A 514 8.86 5.90 -3.53
CA ASN A 514 8.92 7.22 -2.92
C ASN A 514 10.37 7.69 -2.76
N SER A 515 10.68 8.91 -3.21
CA SER A 515 12.00 9.51 -2.94
C SER A 515 11.99 10.36 -1.67
N LEU A 516 11.81 9.70 -0.52
CA LEU A 516 11.77 10.36 0.80
C LEU A 516 13.01 11.23 1.07
N GLY A 517 14.18 10.83 0.56
CA GLY A 517 15.40 11.62 0.65
C GLY A 517 15.32 12.94 -0.14
N ALA A 518 14.83 12.89 -1.38
CA ALA A 518 14.65 14.08 -2.21
C ALA A 518 13.57 15.02 -1.65
N GLU A 519 12.45 14.46 -1.18
CA GLU A 519 11.39 15.21 -0.50
C GLU A 519 11.93 15.94 0.73
N THR A 520 12.68 15.25 1.59
CA THR A 520 13.29 15.84 2.79
C THR A 520 14.26 16.94 2.43
N HIS A 521 15.09 16.72 1.40
CA HIS A 521 16.04 17.72 0.93
C HIS A 521 15.33 18.97 0.42
N MET A 522 14.27 18.79 -0.36
CA MET A 522 13.47 19.90 -0.87
C MET A 522 12.79 20.69 0.25
N LEU A 523 12.12 20.00 1.18
CA LEU A 523 11.43 20.66 2.30
C LEU A 523 12.41 21.43 3.19
N ARG A 524 13.63 20.92 3.41
CA ARG A 524 14.68 21.64 4.14
C ARG A 524 15.17 22.88 3.39
N ALA A 525 15.29 22.79 2.07
CA ALA A 525 15.72 23.92 1.27
C ALA A 525 14.62 24.99 1.11
N LEU A 526 13.34 24.65 1.37
CA LEU A 526 12.22 25.60 1.47
C LEU A 526 12.05 26.21 2.87
N ALA A 527 12.73 25.66 3.88
CA ALA A 527 12.63 26.16 5.24
C ALA A 527 13.43 27.47 5.36
N HIS A 528 12.77 28.53 5.83
CA HIS A 528 13.35 29.85 6.06
C HIS A 528 13.31 30.23 7.54
#